data_AF-A0A0F9U552-F1
#
_entry.id   AF-A0A0F9U552-F1
#
_cell.length_a   1.000
_cell.length_b   1.000
_cell.length_c   1.000
_cell.angle_alpha   90.00
_cell.angle_beta   90.00
_cell.angle_gamma   90.00
#
_symmetry.space_group_name_H-M   'P 1'
#
loop_
_entity.id
_entity.type
_entity.pdbx_description
1 polymer ?
#
loop_
_entity_poly.entity_id
_entity_poly.type
_entity_poly.pdbx_seq_one_letter_code
_entity_poly.pdbx_strand_id
1 'polypeptide(L)' 'MAVRSCERGWSIIYIDGKWLYEDTREVVNNRRICKRCGRRPTTEGYDPCLGKLRGVSSACCGHGIQEGFVISV' A
#
# COMPACT_ATOMS: atom_id res chain seq x y z
N MET A 1 15.69 -10.84 13.92
CA MET A 1 15.09 -10.85 12.56
C MET A 1 13.95 -9.86 12.55
N ALA A 2 13.97 -8.86 11.67
CA ALA A 2 12.84 -7.95 11.49
C ALA A 2 11.95 -8.48 10.37
N VAL A 3 10.64 -8.57 10.62
CA VAL A 3 9.65 -8.91 9.57
C VAL A 3 9.56 -7.73 8.61
N ARG A 4 9.55 -8.02 7.30
CA ARG A 4 9.41 -6.99 6.26
C ARG A 4 8.08 -7.15 5.53
N SER A 5 7.52 -6.02 5.13
CA SER A 5 6.34 -5.95 4.28
C SER A 5 6.42 -4.68 3.43
N CYS A 6 5.34 -4.34 2.71
CA CYS A 6 5.24 -3.11 1.94
C CYS A 6 3.91 -2.40 2.17
N GLU A 7 3.95 -1.07 2.19
CA GLU A 7 2.76 -0.22 2.22
C GLU A 7 2.80 0.79 1.07
N ARG A 8 1.85 0.67 0.12
CA ARG A 8 1.76 1.53 -1.08
C ARG A 8 3.07 1.61 -1.89
N GLY A 9 3.87 0.54 -1.85
CA GLY A 9 5.16 0.42 -2.51
C GLY A 9 6.37 0.86 -1.66
N TRP A 10 6.16 1.29 -0.42
CA TRP A 10 7.22 1.62 0.53
C TRP A 10 7.57 0.41 1.39
N SER A 11 8.85 0.11 1.56
CA SER A 11 9.31 -0.93 2.49
C SER A 11 8.97 -0.56 3.93
N ILE A 12 8.40 -1.51 4.66
CA ILE A 12 8.09 -1.37 6.09
C ILE A 12 8.68 -2.54 6.87
N ILE A 13 9.12 -2.25 8.10
CA ILE A 13 9.74 -3.21 9.02
C ILE A 13 8.98 -3.25 10.34
N TYR A 14 8.87 -4.44 10.94
CA TYR A 14 8.23 -4.60 12.25
C TYR A 14 9.27 -4.62 13.37
N ILE A 15 9.18 -3.65 14.28
CA ILE A 15 10.08 -3.48 15.42
C ILE A 15 9.24 -3.09 16.65
N ASP A 16 9.47 -3.75 17.78
CA ASP A 16 8.86 -3.43 19.09
C ASP A 16 7.35 -3.20 19.06
N GLY A 17 6.64 -4.08 18.35
CA GLY A 17 5.17 -4.01 18.27
C GLY A 17 4.63 -3.09 17.17
N LYS A 18 5.48 -2.40 16.41
CA LYS A 18 5.08 -1.34 15.45
C LYS A 18 5.63 -1.59 14.06
N TRP A 19 4.85 -1.23 13.05
CA TRP A 19 5.33 -1.10 11.68
C TRP A 19 5.94 0.28 11.47
N LEU A 20 7.17 0.31 10.97
CA LEU A 20 7.91 1.53 10.66
C LEU A 20 8.27 1.56 9.17
N TYR A 21 8.26 2.73 8.56
CA TYR A 21 8.86 2.91 7.24
C TYR A 21 10.37 2.71 7.33
N GLU A 22 10.93 1.85 6.47
CA GLU A 22 12.34 1.46 6.56
C GLU A 22 13.31 2.64 6.37
N ASP A 23 12.92 3.59 5.52
CA ASP A 23 13.71 4.75 5.10
C ASP A 23 13.81 5.88 6.15
N THR A 24 12.77 6.04 6.97
CA THR A 24 12.58 7.20 7.86
C THR A 24 12.41 6.80 9.31
N ARG A 25 12.11 5.52 9.56
CA ARG A 25 11.78 4.95 10.87
C ARG A 25 10.54 5.56 11.54
N GLU A 26 9.74 6.31 10.78
CA GLU A 26 8.44 6.79 11.22
C GLU A 26 7.42 5.66 11.27
N VAL A 27 6.46 5.76 12.20
CA VAL A 27 5.35 4.82 12.30
C VAL A 27 4.48 4.90 11.05
N VAL A 28 4.14 3.74 10.49
CA VAL A 28 3.26 3.62 9.34
C VAL A 28 1.88 4.20 9.64
N ASN A 29 1.40 5.08 8.78
CA ASN A 29 0.17 5.85 9.01
C ASN A 29 -0.76 5.93 7.79
N ASN A 30 -0.49 5.16 6.72
CA ASN A 30 -1.29 5.08 5.50
C ASN A 30 -1.48 6.42 4.74
N ARG A 31 -0.64 7.44 5.00
CA ARG A 31 -0.73 8.77 4.35
C ARG A 31 0.28 8.99 3.23
N ARG A 32 1.24 8.09 3.04
CA ARG A 32 2.25 8.24 2.00
C ARG A 32 1.65 8.12 0.60
N ILE A 33 2.22 8.91 -0.32
CA ILE A 33 1.93 8.79 -1.74
C ILE A 33 2.34 7.41 -2.24
N CYS A 34 1.63 6.87 -3.22
CA CYS A 34 2.02 5.62 -3.86
C CYS A 34 3.39 5.80 -4.54
N LYS A 35 4.35 4.90 -4.26
CA LYS A 35 5.69 4.97 -4.84
C LYS A 35 5.68 4.81 -6.38
N ARG A 36 4.68 4.12 -6.93
CA ARG A 36 4.52 3.89 -8.37
C ARG A 36 3.87 5.05 -9.12
N CYS A 37 2.72 5.56 -8.65
CA CYS A 37 1.94 6.56 -9.38
C CYS A 37 2.05 7.98 -8.83
N GLY A 38 2.69 8.16 -7.67
CA GLY A 38 2.89 9.47 -7.03
C GLY A 38 1.62 10.09 -6.43
N ARG A 39 0.48 9.40 -6.47
CA ARG A 39 -0.81 9.93 -5.98
C ARG A 39 -1.11 9.49 -4.55
N ARG A 40 -1.85 10.34 -3.82
CA ARG A 40 -2.46 10.00 -2.54
C ARG A 40 -3.70 9.11 -2.74
N PRO A 41 -4.15 8.40 -1.69
CA PRO A 41 -5.44 7.71 -1.71
C PRO A 41 -6.56 8.66 -2.16
N THR A 42 -7.60 8.12 -2.81
CA THR A 42 -8.78 8.93 -3.12
C THR A 42 -9.44 9.44 -1.83
N THR A 43 -10.33 10.42 -1.93
CA THR A 43 -11.10 10.92 -0.77
C THR A 43 -11.91 9.81 -0.10
N GLU A 44 -12.34 8.80 -0.86
CA GLU A 44 -13.04 7.60 -0.38
C GLU A 44 -12.08 6.53 0.20
N GLY A 45 -10.76 6.73 0.10
CA GLY A 45 -9.74 5.82 0.60
C GLY A 45 -9.27 4.75 -0.39
N TYR A 46 -9.75 4.74 -1.63
CA TYR A 46 -9.37 3.76 -2.64
C TYR A 46 -7.92 3.95 -3.11
N ASP A 47 -7.35 2.87 -3.65
CA ASP A 47 -6.06 2.91 -4.35
C ASP A 47 -6.18 3.81 -5.59
N PRO A 48 -5.40 4.91 -5.68
CA PRO A 48 -5.51 5.86 -6.79
C PRO A 48 -5.04 5.28 -8.14
N CYS A 49 -4.35 4.14 -8.14
CA CYS A 49 -3.99 3.42 -9.36
C CYS A 49 -5.19 2.68 -9.97
N LEU A 50 -6.18 2.31 -9.16
CA LEU A 50 -7.33 1.51 -9.59
C LEU A 50 -8.63 2.32 -9.58
N GLY A 51 -8.81 3.18 -8.58
CA GLY A 51 -10.07 3.86 -8.32
C GLY A 51 -11.14 2.89 -7.80
N LYS A 52 -12.40 3.20 -8.11
CA LYS A 52 -13.56 2.38 -7.72
C LYS A 52 -13.88 1.37 -8.82
N LEU A 53 -13.83 0.08 -8.48
CA LEU A 53 -14.16 -1.01 -9.39
C LEU A 53 -15.53 -1.61 -9.02
N ARG A 54 -16.45 -1.70 -9.98
CA ARG A 54 -17.77 -2.33 -9.78
C ARG A 54 -17.67 -3.85 -9.96
N GLY A 55 -18.38 -4.61 -9.12
CA GLY A 55 -18.38 -6.08 -9.20
C GLY A 55 -17.06 -6.73 -8.76
N VAL A 56 -16.24 -6.02 -7.98
CA VAL A 56 -14.94 -6.49 -7.49
C VAL A 56 -14.98 -6.62 -5.98
N SER A 57 -14.59 -7.79 -5.46
CA SER A 57 -14.46 -8.06 -4.03
C SER A 57 -13.11 -7.60 -3.48
N SER A 58 -12.05 -7.74 -4.26
CA SER A 58 -10.69 -7.31 -3.88
C SER A 58 -9.84 -6.98 -5.09
N ALA A 59 -8.98 -5.97 -4.99
CA ALA A 59 -8.00 -5.65 -6.01
C ALA A 59 -6.78 -4.92 -5.44
N CYS A 60 -5.62 -5.12 -6.07
CA CYS A 60 -4.39 -4.39 -5.76
C CYS A 60 -3.64 -4.09 -7.06
N CYS A 61 -3.09 -2.88 -7.20
CA CYS A 61 -2.26 -2.53 -8.37
C CYS A 61 -0.82 -3.07 -8.28
N GLY A 62 -0.50 -3.76 -7.18
CA GLY A 62 0.82 -4.29 -6.87
C GLY A 62 1.85 -3.24 -6.44
N HIS A 63 1.49 -1.95 -6.49
CA HIS A 63 2.32 -0.79 -6.12
C HIS A 63 3.76 -0.79 -6.66
N GLY A 64 3.99 -1.50 -7.78
CA GLY A 64 5.31 -1.61 -8.42
C GLY A 64 6.28 -2.56 -7.71
N ILE A 65 5.82 -3.31 -6.72
CA ILE A 65 6.62 -4.31 -5.98
C ILE A 65 6.21 -5.73 -6.36
N GLN A 66 4.91 -5.95 -6.56
CA GLN A 66 4.33 -7.24 -6.94
C GLN A 66 3.42 -7.07 -8.14
N GLU A 67 2.99 -8.19 -8.73
CA GLU A 67 1.98 -8.16 -9.78
C GLU A 67 0.62 -7.71 -9.22
N GLY A 68 -0.14 -6.98 -10.03
CA GLY A 68 -1.48 -6.57 -9.67
C GLY A 68 -2.48 -7.72 -9.80
N PHE A 69 -3.55 -7.66 -9.03
CA PHE A 69 -4.63 -8.65 -9.09
C PHE A 69 -6.00 -7.99 -8.94
N VAL A 70 -7.03 -8.68 -9.42
CA VAL A 70 -8.45 -8.35 -9.26
C VAL A 70 -9.21 -9.65 -9.01
N ILE A 71 -10.09 -9.64 -8.01
CA ILE A 71 -10.98 -10.74 -7.65
C ILE A 71 -12.41 -10.19 -7.72
N SER A 72 -13.25 -10.80 -8.54
CA SER A 72 -14.65 -10.40 -8.73
C SER A 72 -15.58 -11.01 -7.69
N VAL A 73 -16.77 -10.44 -7.50
CA VAL A 73 -17.88 -11.06 -6.73
C VAL A 73 -18.72 -11.99 -7.58
#